data_AF-A0A0C3RBA8-F1
#
_entry.id   AF-A0A0C3RBA8-F1
#
_cell.length_a   1.000
_cell.length_b   1.000
_cell.length_c   1.000
_cell.angle_alpha   90.00
_cell.angle_beta   90.00
_cell.angle_gamma   90.00
#
_symmetry.space_group_name_H-M   'P 1'
#
loop_
_entity.id
_entity.type
_entity.pdbx_description
1 polymer ?
#
loop_
_entity_poly.entity_id
_entity_poly.type
_entity_poly.pdbx_seq_one_letter_code
_entity_poly.pdbx_strand_id
1 'polypeptide(L)'
;MARRKIRAGLDKLVAMRSDPSAPPVIENPRLRAMSDFPARPRPIRGKVQLMSADGLSAQEPDGPIMEPVPERMAAAGRPQGEQAEAPVDRDTSGLASVRLRLRVNRGRISVIGAHVVAGAIVVPDRLEYGLAYEVTDGNRLIAAGSVPDIGQRRSYPDPQGREGLEGHHLEELESFELNVRLPQKAFTARSLPRLRVTLFRMKERPEGTLVRTRPLFKQFPNQLRSIAELQGISLTGMPMPLQNQLRSAIAPSREQSLLR
;
A
#
# COMPACT_ATOMS: atom_id res chain seq x y z
N MET A 1 27.23 46.58 -61.88
CA MET A 1 27.05 45.14 -62.14
C MET A 1 27.70 44.38 -60.99
N ALA A 2 27.28 43.23 -60.46
CA ALA A 2 26.06 42.45 -60.47
C ALA A 2 26.29 41.32 -59.42
N ARG A 3 25.21 40.87 -58.76
CA ARG A 3 25.01 39.57 -58.03
C ARG A 3 25.60 39.43 -56.60
N ARG A 4 24.81 39.16 -55.55
CA ARG A 4 24.08 37.90 -55.15
C ARG A 4 25.06 36.73 -54.95
N LYS A 5 25.10 35.91 -53.88
CA LYS A 5 24.10 35.44 -52.91
C LYS A 5 24.80 34.67 -51.76
N ILE A 6 24.29 34.82 -50.54
CA ILE A 6 23.81 33.79 -49.57
C ILE A 6 24.72 32.60 -49.18
N ARG A 7 25.01 32.50 -47.88
CA ARG A 7 24.55 31.47 -46.89
C ARG A 7 25.56 31.41 -45.74
N ALA A 8 25.26 31.04 -44.51
CA ALA A 8 24.07 30.87 -43.69
C ALA A 8 24.59 30.20 -42.40
N GLY A 9 23.97 30.44 -41.26
CA GLY A 9 24.09 29.56 -40.10
C GLY A 9 24.66 30.22 -38.84
N LEU A 10 24.04 29.87 -37.70
CA LEU A 10 24.23 30.37 -36.33
C LEU A 10 23.55 31.73 -36.05
N ASP A 11 22.64 31.89 -35.09
CA ASP A 11 22.06 30.98 -34.11
C ASP A 11 20.71 31.57 -33.69
N LYS A 12 19.67 30.73 -33.66
CA LYS A 12 18.41 31.06 -32.99
C LYS A 12 18.61 30.91 -31.49
N LEU A 13 19.09 31.96 -30.82
CA LEU A 13 18.90 32.13 -29.39
C LEU A 13 17.45 32.57 -29.15
N VAL A 14 16.60 31.61 -28.81
CA VAL A 14 15.27 31.86 -28.25
C VAL A 14 15.48 32.47 -26.88
N ALA A 15 15.40 33.81 -26.79
CA ALA A 15 15.24 34.50 -25.53
C ALA A 15 13.83 34.19 -25.00
N MET A 16 13.71 33.20 -24.12
CA MET A 16 12.50 32.98 -23.33
C MET A 16 12.32 34.17 -22.39
N ARG A 17 11.34 35.01 -22.73
CA ARG A 17 10.84 36.07 -21.86
C ARG A 17 10.16 35.43 -20.66
N SER A 18 10.60 35.80 -19.47
CA SER A 18 10.01 35.42 -18.19
C SER A 18 8.58 35.97 -18.10
N ASP A 19 7.62 35.08 -17.84
CA ASP A 19 6.22 35.41 -17.69
C ASP A 19 5.99 36.09 -16.32
N PRO A 20 5.43 37.31 -16.25
CA PRO A 20 5.26 38.05 -14.99
C PRO A 20 4.22 37.46 -14.03
N SER A 21 3.53 36.38 -14.41
CA SER A 21 2.54 35.68 -13.58
C SER A 21 3.10 34.48 -12.79
N ALA A 22 4.40 34.17 -12.92
CA ALA A 22 5.02 33.12 -12.12
C ALA A 22 5.32 33.64 -10.70
N PRO A 23 5.00 32.87 -9.63
CA PRO A 23 5.36 33.27 -8.27
C PRO A 23 6.89 33.44 -8.16
N PRO A 24 7.38 34.41 -7.35
CA PRO A 24 8.80 34.71 -7.27
C PRO A 24 9.57 33.49 -6.80
N VAL A 25 10.57 33.08 -7.59
CA VAL A 25 11.51 32.03 -7.22
C VAL A 25 12.38 32.59 -6.09
N ILE A 26 12.14 32.15 -4.85
CA ILE A 26 13.01 32.46 -3.72
C ILE A 26 14.24 31.56 -3.84
N GLU A 27 15.31 32.09 -4.41
CA GLU A 27 16.61 31.43 -4.39
C GLU A 27 17.12 31.40 -2.95
N ASN A 28 17.11 30.22 -2.32
CA ASN A 28 17.63 30.05 -0.98
C ASN A 28 19.17 29.91 -1.04
N PRO A 29 19.95 30.90 -0.56
CA PRO A 29 21.41 30.88 -0.66
C PRO A 29 22.08 29.77 0.17
N ARG A 30 21.31 29.03 0.98
CA ARG A 30 21.79 27.88 1.77
C ARG A 30 21.65 26.54 1.04
N LEU A 31 20.96 26.50 -0.09
CA LEU A 31 20.90 25.31 -0.93
C LEU A 31 22.05 25.35 -1.93
N ARG A 32 22.82 24.26 -2.03
CA ARG A 32 23.84 24.15 -3.08
C ARG A 32 23.11 24.16 -4.43
N ALA A 33 23.48 25.08 -5.31
CA ALA A 33 23.07 25.03 -6.71
C ALA A 33 23.45 23.65 -7.28
N MET A 34 22.51 23.00 -7.96
CA MET A 34 22.82 21.83 -8.76
C MET A 34 23.90 22.25 -9.76
N SER A 35 25.07 21.63 -9.68
CA SER A 35 26.11 21.91 -10.64
C SER A 35 25.76 21.22 -11.96
N ASP A 36 25.96 21.91 -13.09
CA ASP A 36 25.75 21.37 -14.45
C ASP A 36 26.78 20.27 -14.82
N PHE A 37 27.52 19.75 -13.84
CA PHE A 37 28.47 18.68 -14.07
C PHE A 37 27.72 17.35 -14.14
N PRO A 38 27.91 16.56 -15.23
CA PRO A 38 27.31 15.23 -15.30
C PRO A 38 27.79 14.41 -14.10
N ALA A 39 26.84 13.81 -13.39
CA ALA A 39 27.11 12.99 -12.22
C ALA A 39 28.14 11.91 -12.58
N ARG A 40 29.31 11.95 -11.93
CA ARG A 40 30.34 10.93 -12.15
C ARG A 40 29.80 9.57 -11.70
N PRO A 41 29.75 8.56 -12.57
CA PRO A 41 29.19 7.26 -12.22
C PRO A 41 29.99 6.62 -11.08
N ARG A 42 29.30 6.21 -10.02
CA ARG A 42 29.90 5.44 -8.91
C ARG A 42 29.90 3.96 -9.29
N PRO A 43 31.03 3.24 -9.12
CA PRO A 43 31.08 1.82 -9.45
C PRO A 43 30.22 1.01 -8.48
N ILE A 44 29.21 0.34 -8.99
CA ILE A 44 28.44 -0.69 -8.27
C ILE A 44 29.05 -2.03 -8.68
N ARG A 45 29.68 -2.75 -7.74
CA ARG A 45 30.16 -4.14 -7.83
C ARG A 45 30.55 -4.62 -9.25
N GLY A 46 31.65 -4.06 -9.78
CA GLY A 46 32.54 -4.81 -10.65
C GLY A 46 32.15 -5.00 -12.13
N LYS A 47 31.29 -4.17 -12.73
CA LYS A 47 31.26 -3.93 -14.19
C LYS A 47 30.48 -2.65 -14.49
N VAL A 48 31.17 -1.62 -14.96
CA VAL A 48 30.53 -0.42 -15.52
C VAL A 48 30.20 -0.74 -16.98
N GLN A 49 28.93 -0.92 -17.30
CA GLN A 49 28.46 -0.87 -18.68
C GLN A 49 28.15 0.59 -19.00
N LEU A 50 29.08 1.26 -19.67
CA LEU A 50 28.82 2.53 -20.32
C LEU A 50 27.95 2.23 -21.54
N MET A 51 26.78 2.86 -21.64
CA MET A 51 26.15 3.01 -22.95
C MET A 51 27.06 3.94 -23.77
N SER A 52 27.58 3.44 -24.88
CA SER A 52 28.31 4.26 -25.84
C SER A 52 27.42 5.42 -26.29
N ALA A 53 27.97 6.64 -26.30
CA ALA A 53 27.27 7.83 -26.78
C ALA A 53 27.05 7.83 -28.30
N ASP A 54 27.67 6.88 -29.01
CA ASP A 54 27.38 6.57 -30.40
C ASP A 54 26.40 5.40 -30.45
N GLY A 55 25.18 5.70 -30.90
CA GLY A 55 24.12 4.73 -31.07
C GLY A 55 24.63 3.51 -31.85
N LEU A 56 24.33 2.33 -31.31
CA LEU A 56 24.65 1.06 -31.95
C LEU A 56 24.12 1.08 -33.39
N SER A 57 25.07 1.07 -34.31
CA SER A 57 24.92 0.65 -35.69
C SER A 57 24.09 -0.64 -35.71
N ALA A 58 23.07 -0.63 -36.57
CA ALA A 58 22.25 -1.78 -36.88
C ALA A 58 23.18 -2.98 -37.19
N GLN A 59 23.15 -4.00 -36.34
CA GLN A 59 23.61 -5.32 -36.74
C GLN A 59 22.72 -5.76 -37.91
N GLU A 60 23.35 -6.05 -39.05
CA GLU A 60 22.69 -6.68 -40.18
C GLU A 60 22.08 -8.01 -39.73
N PRO A 61 20.76 -8.24 -39.92
CA PRO A 61 20.16 -9.52 -39.61
C PRO A 61 20.48 -10.50 -40.75
N ASP A 62 21.46 -11.37 -40.52
CA ASP A 62 21.73 -12.53 -41.39
C ASP A 62 20.71 -13.65 -41.08
N GLY A 63 19.50 -13.45 -41.59
CA GLY A 63 18.39 -14.40 -41.50
C GLY A 63 17.46 -14.28 -42.70
N PRO A 64 16.77 -15.36 -43.12
CA PRO A 64 16.00 -15.38 -44.36
C PRO A 64 14.92 -14.30 -44.35
N ILE A 65 14.92 -13.49 -45.40
CA ILE A 65 13.98 -12.40 -45.68
C ILE A 65 12.56 -12.99 -45.67
N MET A 66 11.73 -12.59 -44.70
CA MET A 66 10.31 -12.91 -44.75
C MET A 66 9.64 -12.11 -45.88
N GLU A 67 8.82 -12.79 -46.68
CA GLU A 67 8.01 -12.18 -47.73
C GLU A 67 7.06 -11.13 -47.16
N PRO A 68 6.76 -10.04 -47.91
CA PRO A 68 5.86 -9.01 -47.45
C PRO A 68 4.43 -9.55 -47.31
N VAL A 69 3.90 -9.43 -46.10
CA VAL A 69 2.51 -9.77 -45.78
C VAL A 69 1.57 -8.83 -46.55
N PRO A 70 0.56 -9.34 -47.27
CA PRO A 70 -0.35 -8.50 -48.03
C PRO A 70 -1.16 -7.58 -47.11
N GLU A 71 -1.24 -6.30 -47.49
CA GLU A 71 -2.12 -5.31 -46.84
C GLU A 71 -3.59 -5.71 -47.03
N ARG A 72 -4.20 -6.27 -45.98
CA ARG A 72 -5.65 -6.29 -45.84
C ARG A 72 -6.07 -5.19 -44.87
N MET A 73 -6.70 -4.16 -45.45
CA MET A 73 -7.47 -3.18 -44.71
C MET A 73 -8.65 -3.83 -43.95
N ALA A 74 -8.92 -3.20 -42.81
CA ALA A 74 -10.16 -3.19 -42.04
C ALA A 74 -10.36 -4.24 -40.93
N ALA A 75 -10.55 -3.66 -39.73
CA ALA A 75 -11.27 -4.16 -38.57
C ALA A 75 -10.60 -5.25 -37.70
N ALA A 76 -9.77 -4.82 -36.77
CA ALA A 76 -9.75 -5.36 -35.40
C ALA A 76 -8.98 -4.39 -34.50
N GLY A 77 -9.71 -3.64 -33.66
CA GLY A 77 -9.12 -2.91 -32.56
C GLY A 77 -8.33 -3.88 -31.68
N ARG A 78 -7.09 -3.52 -31.39
CA ARG A 78 -6.28 -4.19 -30.37
C ARG A 78 -7.09 -4.22 -29.07
N PRO A 79 -7.24 -5.36 -28.36
CA PRO A 79 -7.56 -5.26 -26.94
C PRO A 79 -6.29 -4.72 -26.29
N GLN A 80 -6.23 -3.39 -26.13
CA GLN A 80 -5.53 -2.83 -24.99
C GLN A 80 -6.05 -3.60 -23.78
N GLY A 81 -5.14 -4.15 -22.99
CA GLY A 81 -5.48 -4.77 -21.73
C GLY A 81 -6.24 -3.76 -20.88
N GLU A 82 -7.56 -3.79 -20.98
CA GLU A 82 -8.45 -3.34 -19.94
C GLU A 82 -7.99 -4.12 -18.71
N GLN A 83 -7.29 -3.42 -17.82
CA GLN A 83 -7.53 -3.65 -16.41
C GLN A 83 -9.05 -3.56 -16.28
N ALA A 84 -9.70 -4.72 -16.28
CA ALA A 84 -11.03 -4.84 -15.73
C ALA A 84 -10.87 -4.49 -14.25
N GLU A 85 -10.87 -3.19 -13.94
CA GLU A 85 -11.48 -2.72 -12.72
C GLU A 85 -12.89 -3.28 -12.78
N ALA A 86 -13.09 -4.38 -12.05
CA ALA A 86 -14.43 -4.86 -11.77
C ALA A 86 -15.25 -3.65 -11.34
N PRO A 87 -16.47 -3.45 -11.88
CA PRO A 87 -17.32 -2.39 -11.38
C PRO A 87 -17.68 -2.75 -9.96
N VAL A 88 -16.95 -2.20 -8.99
CA VAL A 88 -17.38 -2.19 -7.59
C VAL A 88 -18.37 -1.03 -7.46
N ASP A 89 -19.47 -1.11 -8.20
CA ASP A 89 -20.70 -0.42 -7.83
C ASP A 89 -21.27 -1.15 -6.62
N ARG A 90 -20.57 -0.98 -5.50
CA ARG A 90 -21.22 -1.05 -4.19
C ARG A 90 -21.36 0.40 -3.79
N ASP A 91 -22.58 0.90 -3.96
CA ASP A 91 -23.02 2.13 -3.34
C ASP A 91 -22.82 1.99 -1.81
N THR A 92 -21.61 2.36 -1.39
CA THR A 92 -21.15 2.33 0.00
C THR A 92 -21.29 3.71 0.62
N SER A 93 -21.87 4.66 -0.14
CA SER A 93 -22.17 6.02 0.26
C SER A 93 -23.26 6.02 1.33
N GLY A 94 -22.86 5.85 2.59
CA GLY A 94 -23.76 5.76 3.75
C GLY A 94 -23.47 4.57 4.67
N LEU A 95 -22.55 3.68 4.29
CA LEU A 95 -22.08 2.62 5.19
C LEU A 95 -20.87 3.11 5.98
N ALA A 96 -20.97 3.03 7.30
CA ALA A 96 -19.89 3.36 8.21
C ALA A 96 -19.24 2.10 8.81
N SER A 97 -17.99 2.26 9.19
CA SER A 97 -17.14 1.23 9.78
C SER A 97 -16.56 1.70 11.10
N VAL A 98 -16.14 0.76 11.94
CA VAL A 98 -15.40 1.06 13.18
C VAL A 98 -13.97 0.60 12.99
N ARG A 99 -13.01 1.49 13.25
CA ARG A 99 -11.60 1.18 13.37
C ARG A 99 -11.24 1.04 14.84
N LEU A 100 -10.87 -0.17 15.24
CA LEU A 100 -10.30 -0.46 16.56
C LEU A 100 -8.78 -0.35 16.48
N ARG A 101 -8.18 0.35 17.43
CA ARG A 101 -6.74 0.35 17.65
C ARG A 101 -6.46 -0.63 18.78
N LEU A 102 -5.65 -1.65 18.48
CA LEU A 102 -5.36 -2.75 19.38
C LEU A 102 -3.88 -2.74 19.71
N ARG A 103 -3.56 -2.98 20.98
CA ARG A 103 -2.20 -3.26 21.44
C ARG A 103 -2.07 -4.75 21.70
N VAL A 104 -1.08 -5.36 21.07
CA VAL A 104 -0.64 -6.72 21.37
C VAL A 104 0.53 -6.62 22.32
N ASN A 105 0.51 -7.39 23.40
CA ASN A 105 1.62 -7.51 24.34
C ASN A 105 1.68 -8.95 24.85
N ARG A 106 2.76 -9.66 24.54
CA ARG A 106 3.02 -11.05 24.98
C ARG A 106 1.82 -11.99 24.76
N GLY A 107 1.27 -11.93 23.55
CA GLY A 107 0.13 -12.76 23.14
C GLY A 107 -1.23 -12.32 23.69
N ARG A 108 -1.32 -11.20 24.43
CA ARG A 108 -2.60 -10.62 24.85
C ARG A 108 -2.93 -9.41 24.01
N ILE A 109 -4.20 -9.30 23.61
CA ILE A 109 -4.73 -8.14 22.88
C ILE A 109 -5.48 -7.24 23.86
N SER A 110 -5.27 -5.94 23.75
CA SER A 110 -6.02 -4.93 24.50
C SER A 110 -6.50 -3.82 23.55
N VAL A 111 -7.74 -3.36 23.74
CA VAL A 111 -8.26 -2.22 22.98
C VAL A 111 -7.68 -0.94 23.57
N ILE A 112 -7.09 -0.10 22.72
CA ILE A 112 -6.51 1.19 23.11
C ILE A 112 -7.18 2.38 22.42
N GLY A 113 -8.06 2.13 21.44
CA GLY A 113 -8.86 3.17 20.82
C GLY A 113 -9.96 2.64 19.90
N ALA A 114 -10.97 3.46 19.65
CA ALA A 114 -12.05 3.16 18.71
C ALA A 114 -12.53 4.42 18.00
N HIS A 115 -12.71 4.35 16.68
CA HIS A 115 -13.20 5.47 15.87
C HIS A 115 -14.15 4.99 14.77
N VAL A 116 -15.20 5.75 14.52
CA VAL A 116 -16.06 5.54 13.34
C VAL A 116 -15.37 6.15 12.12
N VAL A 117 -15.32 5.41 11.03
CA VAL A 117 -14.71 5.81 9.76
C VAL A 117 -15.72 5.56 8.65
N ALA A 118 -15.88 6.53 7.75
CA ALA A 118 -16.73 6.38 6.57
C ALA A 118 -16.25 5.24 5.67
N GLY A 119 -17.20 4.64 4.95
CA GLY A 119 -16.97 3.57 3.99
C GLY A 119 -17.29 2.18 4.55
N ALA A 120 -17.83 1.34 3.67
CA ALA A 120 -18.03 -0.07 3.98
C ALA A 120 -16.70 -0.81 4.03
N ILE A 121 -16.69 -1.91 4.79
CA ILE A 121 -15.58 -2.86 4.76
C ILE A 121 -16.01 -4.05 3.93
N VAL A 122 -15.14 -4.43 3.01
CA VAL A 122 -15.21 -5.69 2.29
C VAL A 122 -14.18 -6.61 2.93
N VAL A 123 -14.60 -7.82 3.30
CA VAL A 123 -13.66 -8.87 3.71
C VAL A 123 -12.81 -9.19 2.47
N PRO A 124 -11.48 -9.12 2.55
CA PRO A 124 -10.64 -9.35 1.40
C PRO A 124 -10.82 -10.78 0.92
N ASP A 125 -10.85 -10.96 -0.40
CA ASP A 125 -11.00 -12.28 -1.01
C ASP A 125 -9.79 -13.18 -0.74
N ARG A 126 -8.62 -12.60 -0.45
CA ARG A 126 -7.36 -13.32 -0.21
C ARG A 126 -6.62 -12.76 0.99
N LEU A 127 -5.86 -13.64 1.66
CA LEU A 127 -4.93 -13.24 2.71
C LEU A 127 -3.54 -13.01 2.11
N GLU A 128 -2.97 -11.86 2.42
CA GLU A 128 -1.55 -11.55 2.18
C GLU A 128 -0.68 -12.11 3.30
N TYR A 129 0.61 -12.30 3.01
CA TYR A 129 1.59 -12.87 3.96
C TYR A 129 1.76 -12.05 5.25
N GLY A 130 2.34 -12.68 6.27
CA GLY A 130 2.65 -12.04 7.56
C GLY A 130 1.66 -12.42 8.65
N LEU A 131 0.94 -11.44 9.19
CA LEU A 131 -0.11 -11.68 10.17
C LEU A 131 -1.49 -11.59 9.50
N ALA A 132 -2.45 -12.34 10.02
CA ALA A 132 -3.85 -12.21 9.69
C ALA A 132 -4.66 -11.97 10.96
N TYR A 133 -5.73 -11.20 10.87
CA TYR A 133 -6.70 -11.07 11.95
C TYR A 133 -8.05 -11.60 11.50
N GLU A 134 -8.81 -12.14 12.45
CA GLU A 134 -10.23 -12.35 12.30
C GLU A 134 -10.98 -11.65 13.44
N VAL A 135 -12.19 -11.20 13.13
CA VAL A 135 -13.13 -10.66 14.09
C VAL A 135 -14.42 -11.46 13.98
N THR A 136 -14.87 -12.03 15.09
CA THR A 136 -16.07 -12.86 15.14
C THR A 136 -17.05 -12.40 16.22
N ASP A 137 -18.36 -12.53 15.98
CA ASP A 137 -19.39 -12.50 17.03
C ASP A 137 -19.95 -13.91 17.15
N GLY A 138 -19.54 -14.61 18.22
CA GLY A 138 -19.74 -16.05 18.34
C GLY A 138 -19.04 -16.82 17.20
N ASN A 139 -19.80 -17.58 16.42
CA ASN A 139 -19.29 -18.39 15.30
C ASN A 139 -19.32 -17.69 13.94
N ARG A 140 -19.79 -16.43 13.88
CA ARG A 140 -19.93 -15.69 12.62
C ARG A 140 -18.72 -14.80 12.39
N LEU A 141 -18.09 -14.92 11.22
CA LEU A 141 -17.06 -13.98 10.77
C LEU A 141 -17.70 -12.61 10.47
N ILE A 142 -17.18 -11.57 11.11
CA ILE A 142 -17.58 -10.18 10.90
C ILE A 142 -16.59 -9.47 9.97
N ALA A 143 -15.30 -9.65 10.24
CA ALA A 143 -14.22 -9.04 9.48
C ALA A 143 -12.99 -9.94 9.51
N ALA A 144 -12.16 -9.86 8.48
CA ALA A 144 -10.86 -10.48 8.42
C ALA A 144 -9.94 -9.62 7.56
N GLY A 145 -8.63 -9.81 7.73
CA GLY A 145 -7.64 -9.19 6.86
C GLY A 145 -6.23 -9.59 7.20
N SER A 146 -5.30 -9.22 6.33
CA SER A 146 -3.87 -9.37 6.55
C SER A 146 -3.24 -8.06 7.02
N VAL A 147 -2.19 -8.18 7.83
CA VAL A 147 -1.35 -7.09 8.28
C VAL A 147 0.10 -7.48 7.96
N PRO A 148 0.64 -7.02 6.83
CA PRO A 148 2.02 -7.31 6.46
C PRO A 148 2.99 -6.55 7.39
N ASP A 149 4.16 -7.14 7.62
CA ASP A 149 5.34 -6.51 8.22
C ASP A 149 5.15 -5.87 9.61
N ILE A 150 4.09 -6.21 10.35
CA ILE A 150 3.89 -5.75 11.73
C ILE A 150 4.50 -6.74 12.74
N GLY A 151 4.96 -6.20 13.88
CA GLY A 151 5.54 -7.02 14.95
C GLY A 151 6.93 -7.55 14.60
N GLN A 152 7.59 -6.98 13.59
CA GLN A 152 8.98 -7.24 13.25
C GLN A 152 9.75 -5.91 13.19
N ARG A 153 10.97 -5.92 13.72
CA ARG A 153 11.94 -4.84 13.57
C ARG A 153 13.01 -5.32 12.59
N ARG A 154 13.25 -4.52 11.54
CA ARG A 154 14.32 -4.75 10.57
C ARG A 154 15.43 -3.75 10.80
N SER A 155 16.65 -4.22 11.05
CA SER A 155 17.85 -3.39 10.95
C SER A 155 18.50 -3.59 9.59
N TYR A 156 19.16 -2.55 9.11
CA TYR A 156 19.93 -2.57 7.87
C TYR A 156 21.42 -2.56 8.24
N PRO A 157 22.26 -3.22 7.44
CA PRO A 157 23.69 -3.22 7.68
C PRO A 157 24.23 -1.78 7.67
N ASP A 158 25.22 -1.51 8.53
CA ASP A 158 25.95 -0.24 8.47
C ASP A 158 26.69 -0.17 7.12
N PRO A 159 26.46 0.84 6.28
CA PRO A 159 27.19 0.99 5.02
C PRO A 159 28.71 1.12 5.20
N GLN A 160 29.18 1.45 6.40
CA GLN A 160 30.61 1.52 6.74
C GLN A 160 31.19 0.21 7.29
N GLY A 161 30.36 -0.84 7.46
CA GLY A 161 30.82 -2.19 7.81
C GLY A 161 31.40 -2.31 9.22
N ARG A 162 30.82 -1.61 10.21
CA ARG A 162 31.23 -1.79 11.62
C ARG A 162 30.97 -3.21 12.08
N GLU A 163 31.96 -3.76 12.79
CA GLU A 163 31.92 -5.10 13.36
C GLU A 163 30.68 -5.29 14.25
N GLY A 164 29.93 -6.38 14.03
CA GLY A 164 28.67 -6.67 14.74
C GLY A 164 27.41 -6.00 14.17
N LEU A 165 27.52 -5.20 13.10
CA LEU A 165 26.39 -4.64 12.34
C LEU A 165 26.37 -5.13 10.88
N GLU A 166 26.88 -6.35 10.67
CA GLU A 166 26.98 -7.00 9.38
C GLU A 166 25.69 -7.77 9.08
N GLY A 167 24.98 -7.34 8.03
CA GLY A 167 23.77 -8.01 7.54
C GLY A 167 22.46 -7.39 8.01
N HIS A 168 21.36 -7.95 7.51
CA HIS A 168 20.01 -7.58 7.92
C HIS A 168 19.62 -8.37 9.16
N HIS A 169 19.24 -7.71 10.24
CA HIS A 169 18.65 -8.39 11.38
C HIS A 169 17.13 -8.21 11.37
N LEU A 170 16.43 -9.32 11.52
CA LEU A 170 14.99 -9.34 11.75
C LEU A 170 14.74 -9.83 13.17
N GLU A 171 14.04 -9.00 13.95
CA GLU A 171 13.69 -9.30 15.33
C GLU A 171 12.17 -9.26 15.49
N GLU A 172 11.61 -10.22 16.21
CA GLU A 172 10.19 -10.22 16.53
C GLU A 172 9.90 -9.37 17.76
N LEU A 173 8.90 -8.49 17.65
CA LEU A 173 8.50 -7.61 18.74
C LEU A 173 7.44 -8.31 19.61
N GLU A 174 7.68 -8.34 20.93
CA GLU A 174 6.69 -8.84 21.89
C GLU A 174 5.46 -7.92 22.03
N SER A 175 5.63 -6.64 21.70
CA SER A 175 4.59 -5.61 21.80
C SER A 175 4.54 -4.76 20.54
N PHE A 176 3.35 -4.64 19.97
CA PHE A 176 3.08 -3.81 18.79
C PHE A 176 1.61 -3.39 18.76
N GLU A 177 1.27 -2.45 17.89
CA GLU A 177 -0.09 -1.95 17.76
C GLU A 177 -0.60 -2.13 16.34
N LEU A 178 -1.82 -2.66 16.21
CA LEU A 178 -2.48 -2.81 14.92
C LEU A 178 -3.83 -2.12 14.90
N ASN A 179 -4.31 -1.84 13.69
CA ASN A 179 -5.66 -1.33 13.47
C ASN A 179 -6.51 -2.39 12.80
N VAL A 180 -7.70 -2.62 13.32
CA VAL A 180 -8.69 -3.56 12.78
C VAL A 180 -9.92 -2.79 12.39
N ARG A 181 -10.48 -3.09 11.21
CA ARG A 181 -11.71 -2.47 10.71
C ARG A 181 -12.84 -3.51 10.74
N LEU A 182 -14.00 -3.14 11.28
CA LEU A 182 -15.22 -3.95 11.26
C LEU A 182 -16.47 -3.12 10.93
N PRO A 183 -17.53 -3.72 10.34
CA PRO A 183 -18.76 -3.01 10.01
C PRO A 183 -19.41 -2.42 11.28
N GLN A 184 -19.82 -1.15 11.23
CA GLN A 184 -20.44 -0.51 12.40
C GLN A 184 -21.72 -1.21 12.85
N LYS A 185 -22.51 -1.76 11.90
CA LYS A 185 -23.72 -2.54 12.21
C LYS A 185 -23.45 -3.78 13.09
N ALA A 186 -22.23 -4.31 13.05
CA ALA A 186 -21.82 -5.45 13.88
C ALA A 186 -21.21 -5.00 15.23
N PHE A 187 -20.96 -3.71 15.42
CA PHE A 187 -20.34 -3.13 16.61
C PHE A 187 -21.41 -2.46 17.50
N THR A 188 -22.07 -3.27 18.32
CA THR A 188 -23.18 -2.85 19.18
C THR A 188 -22.87 -3.15 20.65
N ALA A 189 -23.54 -2.48 21.59
CA ALA A 189 -23.39 -2.78 23.01
C ALA A 189 -23.64 -4.27 23.36
N ARG A 190 -24.53 -4.93 22.60
CA ARG A 190 -24.82 -6.36 22.76
C ARG A 190 -23.75 -7.28 22.19
N SER A 191 -23.04 -6.86 21.14
CA SER A 191 -21.99 -7.66 20.51
C SER A 191 -20.62 -7.48 21.16
N LEU A 192 -20.35 -6.33 21.82
CA LEU A 192 -19.09 -6.08 22.53
C LEU A 192 -18.63 -7.24 23.44
N PRO A 193 -19.45 -7.77 24.37
CA PRO A 193 -18.99 -8.87 25.24
C PRO A 193 -18.78 -10.20 24.51
N ARG A 194 -19.31 -10.35 23.29
CA ARG A 194 -19.20 -11.58 22.47
C ARG A 194 -18.16 -11.49 21.37
N LEU A 195 -17.70 -10.27 21.08
CA LEU A 195 -16.72 -9.97 20.05
C LEU A 195 -15.40 -10.66 20.41
N ARG A 196 -14.89 -11.47 19.49
CA ARG A 196 -13.54 -12.03 19.58
C ARG A 196 -12.70 -11.47 18.46
N VAL A 197 -11.45 -11.16 18.79
CA VAL A 197 -10.43 -10.82 17.81
C VAL A 197 -9.30 -11.81 17.97
N THR A 198 -9.03 -12.59 16.94
CA THR A 198 -7.92 -13.54 16.93
C THR A 198 -6.87 -13.04 15.96
N LEU A 199 -5.63 -12.99 16.41
CA LEU A 199 -4.48 -12.69 15.57
C LEU A 199 -3.74 -13.99 15.26
N PHE A 200 -3.48 -14.22 13.98
CA PHE A 200 -2.80 -15.38 13.46
C PHE A 200 -1.46 -14.97 12.85
N ARG A 201 -0.44 -15.80 13.07
CA ARG A 201 0.74 -15.84 12.22
C ARG A 201 0.52 -16.84 11.10
N MET A 202 0.80 -16.40 9.88
CA MET A 202 0.74 -17.24 8.69
C MET A 202 2.08 -17.96 8.55
N LYS A 203 2.04 -19.29 8.45
CA LYS A 203 3.23 -20.09 8.14
C LYS A 203 3.60 -19.96 6.66
N GLU A 204 2.57 -19.99 5.83
CA GLU A 204 2.65 -19.92 4.37
C GLU A 204 1.49 -19.09 3.84
N ARG A 205 1.65 -18.52 2.65
CA ARG A 205 0.55 -17.82 1.98
C ARG A 205 -0.46 -18.86 1.47
N PRO A 206 -1.75 -18.77 1.83
CA PRO A 206 -2.76 -19.64 1.27
C PRO A 206 -2.97 -19.30 -0.21
N GLU A 207 -2.44 -20.11 -1.10
CA GLU A 207 -2.60 -19.93 -2.55
C GLU A 207 -4.01 -20.32 -3.01
N GLY A 208 -4.56 -19.54 -3.95
CA GLY A 208 -5.81 -19.85 -4.68
C GLY A 208 -7.09 -19.93 -3.84
N THR A 209 -7.02 -19.82 -2.52
CA THR A 209 -8.16 -20.07 -1.63
C THR A 209 -8.80 -18.76 -1.20
N LEU A 210 -10.08 -18.61 -1.55
CA LEU A 210 -10.85 -17.42 -1.20
C LEU A 210 -11.25 -17.45 0.27
N VAL A 211 -11.15 -16.29 0.93
CA VAL A 211 -11.70 -16.10 2.29
C VAL A 211 -13.22 -16.11 2.22
N ARG A 212 -13.83 -17.11 2.86
CA ARG A 212 -15.29 -17.24 2.98
C ARG A 212 -15.80 -16.67 4.31
N THR A 213 -17.11 -16.75 4.51
CA THR A 213 -17.81 -16.24 5.71
C THR A 213 -17.59 -17.05 6.99
N ARG A 214 -16.82 -18.14 6.95
CA ARG A 214 -16.49 -18.98 8.13
C ARG A 214 -15.26 -18.41 8.86
N PRO A 215 -15.03 -18.73 10.15
CA PRO A 215 -13.79 -18.35 10.83
C PRO A 215 -12.53 -18.81 10.08
N LEU A 216 -11.48 -17.99 10.06
CA LEU A 216 -10.25 -18.25 9.31
C LEU A 216 -9.55 -19.51 9.79
N PHE A 217 -9.50 -19.75 11.10
CA PHE A 217 -8.91 -20.97 11.66
C PHE A 217 -9.56 -22.25 11.13
N LYS A 218 -10.86 -22.22 10.80
CA LYS A 218 -11.56 -23.37 10.21
C LYS A 218 -11.30 -23.52 8.72
N GLN A 219 -10.97 -22.43 8.03
CA GLN A 219 -10.67 -22.42 6.59
C GLN A 219 -9.21 -22.81 6.32
N PHE A 220 -8.31 -22.41 7.22
CA PHE A 220 -6.86 -22.51 7.05
C PHE A 220 -6.18 -23.12 8.30
N PRO A 221 -6.60 -24.31 8.77
CA PRO A 221 -6.14 -24.87 10.04
C PRO A 221 -4.63 -25.16 10.08
N ASN A 222 -4.04 -25.47 8.92
CA ASN A 222 -2.62 -25.83 8.83
C ASN A 222 -1.71 -24.63 8.54
N GLN A 223 -2.26 -23.58 7.91
CA GLN A 223 -1.52 -22.40 7.49
C GLN A 223 -1.51 -21.29 8.55
N LEU A 224 -2.49 -21.26 9.45
CA LEU A 224 -2.62 -20.23 10.49
C LEU A 224 -2.29 -20.78 11.87
N ARG A 225 -1.47 -20.04 12.63
CA ARG A 225 -1.22 -20.28 14.06
C ARG A 225 -1.72 -19.10 14.86
N SER A 226 -2.62 -19.32 15.82
CA SER A 226 -3.03 -18.25 16.74
C SER A 226 -1.85 -17.79 17.58
N ILE A 227 -1.65 -16.48 17.66
CA ILE A 227 -0.59 -15.85 18.46
C ILE A 227 -1.13 -14.92 19.54
N ALA A 228 -2.35 -14.40 19.37
CA ALA A 228 -2.99 -13.56 20.37
C ALA A 228 -4.51 -13.59 20.22
N GLU A 229 -5.23 -13.42 21.32
CA GLU A 229 -6.69 -13.38 21.33
C GLU A 229 -7.21 -12.26 22.24
N LEU A 230 -8.27 -11.60 21.80
CA LEU A 230 -9.16 -10.77 22.61
C LEU A 230 -10.50 -11.48 22.75
N GLN A 231 -10.96 -11.68 23.98
CA GLN A 231 -12.27 -12.28 24.26
C GLN A 231 -13.18 -11.25 24.94
N GLY A 232 -14.12 -10.71 24.16
CA GLY A 232 -15.04 -9.68 24.62
C GLY A 232 -14.37 -8.33 24.86
N ILE A 233 -15.20 -7.29 24.83
CA ILE A 233 -14.81 -5.92 25.17
C ILE A 233 -15.74 -5.48 26.30
N SER A 234 -15.20 -5.35 27.52
CA SER A 234 -15.91 -4.80 28.67
C SER A 234 -15.57 -3.33 28.83
N LEU A 235 -16.59 -2.49 29.00
CA LEU A 235 -16.39 -1.07 29.31
C LEU A 235 -15.93 -0.86 30.76
N THR A 236 -16.23 -1.81 31.64
CA THR A 236 -15.89 -1.74 33.07
C THR A 236 -14.37 -1.87 33.26
N GLY A 237 -13.78 -0.92 33.98
CA GLY A 237 -12.33 -0.92 34.26
C GLY A 237 -11.45 -0.30 33.15
N MET A 238 -12.04 0.19 32.05
CA MET A 238 -11.31 0.94 31.03
C MET A 238 -11.17 2.43 31.42
N PRO A 239 -10.13 3.14 30.95
CA PRO A 239 -10.04 4.59 31.09
C PRO A 239 -11.27 5.29 30.48
N MET A 240 -11.78 6.32 31.15
CA MET A 240 -12.95 7.08 30.69
C MET A 240 -12.86 7.58 29.23
N PRO A 241 -11.70 8.10 28.75
CA PRO A 241 -11.58 8.50 27.34
C PRO A 241 -11.86 7.35 26.37
N LEU A 242 -11.38 6.14 26.68
CA LEU A 242 -11.60 4.95 25.85
C LEU A 242 -13.05 4.47 25.93
N GLN A 243 -13.67 4.51 27.11
CA GLN A 243 -15.09 4.20 27.25
C GLN A 243 -15.95 5.13 26.38
N ASN A 244 -15.65 6.42 26.37
CA ASN A 244 -16.36 7.40 25.55
C ASN A 244 -16.20 7.09 24.07
N GLN A 245 -14.98 6.81 23.60
CA GLN A 245 -14.72 6.40 22.21
C GLN A 245 -15.53 5.16 21.81
N LEU A 246 -15.56 4.13 22.65
CA LEU A 246 -16.32 2.91 22.39
C LEU A 246 -17.84 3.18 22.36
N ARG A 247 -18.36 3.98 23.29
CA ARG A 247 -19.77 4.37 23.32
C ARG A 247 -20.17 5.17 22.08
N SER A 248 -19.34 6.13 21.67
CA SER A 248 -19.55 6.89 20.44
C SER A 248 -19.49 6.03 19.18
N ALA A 249 -18.72 4.93 19.18
CA ALA A 249 -18.67 4.01 18.05
C ALA A 249 -19.90 3.09 17.95
N ILE A 250 -20.54 2.76 19.09
CA ILE A 250 -21.75 1.93 19.16
C ILE A 250 -22.99 2.66 18.65
N ALA A 251 -23.12 3.97 18.95
CA ALA A 251 -24.25 4.77 18.54
C ALA A 251 -23.93 5.51 17.24
N PRO A 252 -24.72 5.36 16.15
CA PRO A 252 -24.57 6.25 15.02
C PRO A 252 -24.96 7.67 15.49
N SER A 253 -23.99 8.60 15.51
CA SER A 253 -24.32 10.01 15.66
C SER A 253 -25.28 10.40 14.53
N ARG A 254 -26.54 10.67 14.88
CA ARG A 254 -27.58 11.15 13.96
C ARG A 254 -27.15 12.40 13.18
N GLU A 255 -26.14 13.12 13.68
CA GLU A 255 -25.63 14.36 13.09
C GLU A 255 -24.99 14.20 11.70
N GLN A 256 -24.53 13.00 11.30
CA GLN A 256 -23.98 12.81 9.95
C GLN A 256 -25.06 12.64 8.85
N SER A 257 -26.33 12.54 9.23
CA SER A 257 -27.45 12.41 8.28
C SER A 257 -28.13 13.74 7.94
N LEU A 258 -27.75 14.86 8.58
CA LEU A 258 -28.39 16.18 8.42
C LEU A 258 -27.56 17.19 7.60
N LEU A 259 -26.44 16.75 7.01
CA LEU A 259 -25.60 17.57 6.13
C LEU A 259 -25.68 17.12 4.66
N ARG A 260 -26.80 16.53 4.23
CA ARG A 260 -27.08 16.24 2.82
C ARG A 260 -28.34 16.95 2.37
#